data_AF-J9AUH1-F1
#
_entry.id   AF-J9AUH1-F1
#
_cell.length_a   1.000
_cell.length_b   1.000
_cell.length_c   1.000
_cell.angle_alpha   90.00
_cell.angle_beta   90.00
_cell.angle_gamma   90.00
#
_symmetry.space_group_name_H-M   'P 1'
#
loop_
_entity.id
_entity.type
_entity.pdbx_description
1 polymer ?
#
loop_
_entity_poly.entity_id
_entity_poly.type
_entity_poly.pdbx_seq_one_letter_code
_entity_poly.pdbx_strand_id
1 'polypeptide(L)'
;MGEADIVTETVHRQLDQGDDDDDGDGNDDINRSSPESRRKQALLIQRGLLAEQHWFQNLEVVEIFMKLENILRAICKRMNLSAKMDSSVKLGVGNRTTEKLSLVQRTGAEVFKCSVMLLGESVIQTEVIIKHPKMPGGVYRGVAQPEVQWKLQQMQDADNYYVQALSMLIQKLKWIRHVPPDDISKMSSTVTTVVAKVQSVAFVLPVFNYF
;
A
#
# COMPACT_ATOMS: atom_id res chain seq x y z
N MET A 1 -17.00 13.26 16.39
CA MET A 1 -18.05 14.10 15.80
C MET A 1 -17.59 15.54 15.90
N GLY A 2 -17.31 16.15 14.76
CA GLY A 2 -16.88 17.54 14.61
C GLY A 2 -17.25 17.91 13.18
N GLU A 3 -18.45 18.43 13.04
CA GLU A 3 -19.17 18.67 11.79
C GLU A 3 -19.01 20.16 11.48
N ALA A 4 -18.32 20.48 10.39
CA ALA A 4 -18.19 21.85 9.90
C ALA A 4 -19.23 22.05 8.80
N ASP A 5 -20.27 22.77 9.20
CA ASP A 5 -21.46 23.12 8.43
C ASP A 5 -21.11 24.21 7.41
N ILE A 6 -21.29 23.91 6.12
CA ILE A 6 -21.07 24.88 5.03
C ILE A 6 -22.42 25.53 4.72
N VAL A 7 -22.55 26.75 5.24
CA VAL A 7 -23.68 27.66 5.07
C VAL A 7 -24.03 27.81 3.59
N THR A 8 -25.22 27.33 3.24
CA THR A 8 -25.88 27.57 1.96
C THR A 8 -26.82 28.75 2.15
N GLU A 9 -26.35 29.96 1.83
CA GLU A 9 -27.21 31.15 1.91
C GLU A 9 -27.89 31.39 0.57
N THR A 10 -29.19 31.10 0.57
CA THR A 10 -30.13 31.22 -0.54
C THR A 10 -30.71 32.64 -0.49
N VAL A 11 -30.30 33.53 -1.40
CA VAL A 11 -30.84 34.91 -1.42
C VAL A 11 -32.15 34.95 -2.19
N HIS A 12 -33.25 35.04 -1.43
CA HIS A 12 -34.58 35.36 -1.91
C HIS A 12 -34.74 36.87 -2.12
N ARG A 13 -35.11 37.25 -3.36
CA ARG A 13 -36.26 38.10 -3.71
C ARG A 13 -36.41 39.45 -2.97
N GLN A 14 -36.15 40.54 -3.69
CA GLN A 14 -36.86 41.82 -3.51
C GLN A 14 -37.15 42.43 -4.89
N LEU A 15 -38.45 42.51 -5.20
CA LEU A 15 -39.05 43.37 -6.21
C LEU A 15 -39.75 44.50 -5.45
N ASP A 16 -39.44 45.75 -5.78
CA ASP A 16 -40.37 46.88 -5.96
C ASP A 16 -39.51 48.08 -6.37
N GLN A 17 -39.56 48.52 -7.63
CA GLN A 17 -40.52 49.44 -8.24
C GLN A 17 -40.09 50.92 -8.04
N GLY A 18 -39.76 51.56 -9.16
CA GLY A 18 -39.40 52.97 -9.29
C GLY A 18 -39.20 53.27 -10.77
N ASP A 19 -40.25 53.76 -11.41
CA ASP A 19 -40.23 54.34 -12.76
C ASP A 19 -39.42 55.64 -12.74
N ASP A 20 -38.61 55.87 -13.78
CA ASP A 20 -38.44 57.19 -14.40
C ASP A 20 -37.71 57.01 -15.74
N ASP A 21 -38.30 57.60 -16.79
CA ASP A 21 -37.88 57.58 -18.18
C ASP A 21 -36.57 58.37 -18.40
N ASP A 22 -35.65 57.85 -19.22
CA ASP A 22 -34.76 58.70 -20.03
C ASP A 22 -34.31 57.97 -21.30
N ASP A 23 -34.65 58.59 -22.43
CA ASP A 23 -34.35 58.15 -23.79
C ASP A 23 -32.86 58.37 -24.10
N GLY A 24 -32.13 57.28 -24.34
CA GLY A 24 -30.72 57.32 -24.70
C GLY A 24 -30.34 56.23 -25.69
N ASP A 25 -30.51 56.54 -26.98
CA ASP A 25 -29.93 55.81 -28.11
C ASP A 25 -28.40 55.75 -27.96
N GLY A 26 -27.90 54.56 -27.69
CA GLY A 26 -26.51 54.33 -27.30
C GLY A 26 -26.14 52.87 -27.47
N ASN A 27 -26.07 52.45 -28.73
CA ASN A 27 -25.35 51.29 -29.27
C ASN A 27 -24.43 50.56 -28.28
N ASP A 28 -24.98 49.62 -27.50
CA ASP A 28 -24.23 48.67 -26.69
C ASP A 28 -24.66 47.26 -27.06
N ASP A 29 -24.07 46.76 -28.14
CA ASP A 29 -23.93 45.34 -28.50
C ASP A 29 -23.07 44.60 -27.44
N ILE A 30 -23.35 44.83 -26.16
CA ILE A 30 -22.82 44.07 -25.05
C ILE A 30 -23.63 42.79 -25.00
N ASN A 31 -23.22 41.83 -25.84
CA ASN A 31 -23.19 40.38 -25.68
C ASN A 31 -23.74 39.85 -24.33
N ARG A 32 -25.01 40.11 -24.03
CA ARG A 32 -25.73 39.62 -22.86
C ARG A 32 -26.18 38.22 -23.21
N SER A 33 -25.23 37.29 -23.20
CA SER A 33 -25.53 35.87 -23.07
C SER A 33 -26.58 35.71 -21.98
N SER A 34 -27.77 35.25 -22.36
CA SER A 34 -28.92 35.06 -21.48
C SER A 34 -28.49 34.38 -20.18
N PRO A 35 -29.09 34.70 -19.02
CA PRO A 35 -28.80 34.04 -17.75
C PRO A 35 -28.84 32.50 -17.85
N GLU A 36 -29.69 31.96 -18.73
CA GLU A 36 -29.77 30.52 -19.01
C GLU A 36 -28.59 29.99 -19.81
N SER A 37 -28.05 30.78 -20.74
CA SER A 37 -26.83 30.46 -21.50
C SER A 37 -25.61 30.40 -20.58
N ARG A 38 -25.48 31.38 -19.67
CA ARG A 38 -24.41 31.39 -18.66
C ARG A 38 -24.53 30.21 -17.69
N ARG A 39 -25.74 29.85 -17.25
CA ARG A 39 -25.97 28.66 -16.42
C ARG A 39 -25.62 27.36 -17.14
N LYS A 40 -26.02 27.19 -18.40
CA LYS A 40 -25.65 26.02 -19.22
C LYS A 40 -24.13 25.93 -19.40
N GLN A 41 -23.47 27.05 -19.66
CA GLN A 41 -22.01 27.11 -19.78
C GLN A 41 -21.31 26.78 -18.45
N ALA A 42 -21.82 27.29 -17.33
CA ALA A 42 -21.29 26.97 -16.00
C ALA A 42 -21.42 25.46 -15.68
N LEU A 43 -22.55 24.83 -16.02
CA LEU A 43 -22.75 23.39 -15.85
C LEU A 43 -21.79 22.56 -16.71
N LEU A 44 -21.53 22.99 -17.95
CA LEU A 44 -20.56 22.31 -18.84
C LEU A 44 -19.14 22.42 -18.30
N ILE A 45 -18.73 23.60 -17.83
CA ILE A 45 -17.43 23.82 -17.20
C ILE A 45 -17.30 22.97 -15.93
N GLN A 46 -18.31 22.99 -15.07
CA GLN A 46 -18.33 22.18 -13.85
C GLN A 46 -18.19 20.68 -14.17
N ARG A 47 -18.88 20.18 -15.18
CA ARG A 47 -18.75 18.78 -15.63
C ARG A 47 -17.36 18.47 -16.15
N GLY A 48 -16.75 19.39 -16.91
CA GLY A 48 -15.37 19.27 -17.39
C GLY A 48 -14.35 19.23 -16.26
N LEU A 49 -14.45 20.14 -15.29
CA LEU A 49 -13.56 20.20 -14.12
C LEU A 49 -13.66 18.94 -13.25
N LEU A 50 -14.87 18.43 -13.01
CA LEU A 50 -15.05 17.17 -12.28
C LEU A 50 -14.40 16.00 -13.01
N ALA A 51 -14.57 15.92 -14.34
CA ALA A 51 -13.94 14.86 -15.14
C ALA A 51 -12.40 14.95 -15.09
N GLU A 52 -11.84 16.15 -15.16
CA GLU A 52 -10.39 16.38 -15.08
C GLU A 52 -9.82 16.07 -13.68
N GLN A 53 -10.51 16.49 -12.62
CA GLN A 53 -10.16 16.15 -11.25
C GLN A 53 -10.16 14.63 -11.05
N HIS A 54 -11.18 13.93 -11.55
CA HIS A 54 -11.25 12.48 -11.47
C HIS A 54 -10.13 11.79 -12.27
N TRP A 55 -9.80 12.31 -13.46
CA TRP A 55 -8.68 11.82 -14.25
C TRP A 55 -7.36 11.95 -13.49
N PHE A 56 -7.11 13.11 -12.88
CA PHE A 56 -5.90 13.36 -12.09
C PHE A 56 -5.81 12.43 -10.88
N GLN A 57 -6.90 12.27 -10.12
CA GLN A 57 -6.96 11.35 -8.99
C GLN A 57 -6.66 9.90 -9.41
N ASN A 58 -7.18 9.46 -10.56
CA ASN A 58 -6.89 8.12 -11.08
C ASN A 58 -5.39 7.96 -11.41
N LEU A 59 -4.77 8.98 -12.02
CA LEU A 59 -3.34 8.96 -12.35
C LEU A 59 -2.49 8.79 -11.07
N GLU A 60 -2.81 9.55 -10.02
CA GLU A 60 -2.12 9.50 -8.74
C GLU A 60 -2.31 8.14 -8.05
N VAL A 61 -3.53 7.60 -8.04
CA VAL A 61 -3.83 6.27 -7.48
C VAL A 61 -3.02 5.20 -8.20
N VAL A 62 -2.97 5.22 -9.54
CA VAL A 62 -2.18 4.27 -10.33
C VAL A 62 -0.70 4.37 -9.98
N GLU A 63 -0.15 5.58 -9.82
CA GLU A 63 1.24 5.78 -9.46
C GLU A 63 1.57 5.23 -8.07
N ILE A 64 0.71 5.50 -7.07
CA ILE A 64 0.88 4.99 -5.71
C ILE A 64 0.81 3.45 -5.69
N PHE A 65 -0.14 2.86 -6.42
CA PHE A 65 -0.28 1.40 -6.49
C PHE A 65 0.92 0.76 -7.18
N MET A 66 1.48 1.41 -8.21
CA MET A 66 2.72 0.98 -8.84
C MET A 66 3.91 1.02 -7.87
N LYS A 67 4.04 2.07 -7.07
CA LYS A 67 5.06 2.17 -6.02
C LYS A 67 4.90 1.04 -5.00
N LEU A 68 3.68 0.78 -4.54
CA LEU A 68 3.39 -0.29 -3.60
C LEU A 68 3.66 -1.68 -4.20
N GLU A 69 3.32 -1.89 -5.47
CA GLU A 69 3.61 -3.13 -6.20
C GLU A 69 5.12 -3.39 -6.25
N ASN A 70 5.90 -2.36 -6.58
CA ASN A 70 7.36 -2.47 -6.63
C ASN A 70 7.97 -2.80 -5.27
N ILE A 71 7.46 -2.21 -4.17
CA ILE A 71 7.88 -2.53 -2.81
C ILE A 71 7.57 -4.00 -2.48
N LEU A 72 6.34 -4.46 -2.72
CA LEU A 72 5.94 -5.84 -2.46
C LEU A 72 6.74 -6.84 -3.31
N ARG A 73 7.02 -6.51 -4.58
CA ARG A 73 7.90 -7.32 -5.44
C ARG A 73 9.32 -7.41 -4.87
N ALA A 74 9.87 -6.30 -4.38
CA ALA A 74 11.20 -6.30 -3.76
C ALA A 74 11.24 -7.19 -2.51
N ILE A 75 10.21 -7.11 -1.66
CA ILE A 75 10.05 -7.97 -0.47
C ILE A 75 9.99 -9.45 -0.88
N CYS A 76 9.09 -9.79 -1.81
CA CYS A 76 8.91 -11.17 -2.27
C CYS A 76 10.19 -11.74 -2.90
N LYS A 77 10.99 -10.90 -3.57
CA LYS A 77 12.30 -11.29 -4.11
C LYS A 77 13.29 -11.60 -2.98
N ARG A 78 13.37 -10.73 -1.97
CA ARG A 78 14.26 -10.91 -0.80
C ARG A 78 13.92 -12.17 0.00
N MET A 79 12.64 -12.46 0.13
CA MET A 79 12.12 -13.64 0.84
C MET A 79 12.19 -14.92 0.00
N ASN A 80 12.75 -14.88 -1.22
CA ASN A 80 12.86 -16.04 -2.14
C ASN A 80 11.51 -16.65 -2.56
N LEU A 81 10.46 -15.84 -2.72
CA LEU A 81 9.08 -16.30 -2.96
C LEU A 81 8.75 -16.59 -4.42
N SER A 82 9.71 -16.52 -5.33
CA SER A 82 9.47 -16.73 -6.76
C SER A 82 8.80 -18.08 -7.08
N ALA A 83 9.03 -19.11 -6.25
CA ALA A 83 8.41 -20.43 -6.42
C ALA A 83 6.95 -20.50 -5.94
N LYS A 84 6.53 -19.60 -5.04
CA LYS A 84 5.16 -19.55 -4.51
C LYS A 84 4.24 -18.64 -5.34
N MET A 85 4.83 -17.87 -6.26
CA MET A 85 4.12 -16.87 -7.06
C MET A 85 3.63 -17.46 -8.39
N ASP A 86 2.53 -16.90 -8.90
CA ASP A 86 2.04 -17.22 -10.24
C ASP A 86 3.10 -16.86 -11.29
N SER A 87 3.28 -17.74 -12.28
CA SER A 87 4.24 -17.56 -13.39
C SER A 87 4.11 -16.24 -14.17
N SER A 88 2.92 -15.63 -14.15
CA SER A 88 2.66 -14.30 -14.73
C SER A 88 3.34 -13.16 -13.94
N VAL A 89 3.61 -13.37 -12.65
CA VAL A 89 4.29 -12.43 -11.76
C VAL A 89 5.80 -12.62 -11.90
N LYS A 90 6.39 -11.89 -12.85
CA LYS A 90 7.85 -11.90 -13.07
C LYS A 90 8.59 -11.24 -11.90
N LEU A 91 8.93 -12.02 -10.89
CA LEU A 91 9.98 -11.71 -9.92
C LEU A 91 11.29 -12.15 -10.57
N GLY A 92 12.01 -11.20 -11.19
CA GLY A 92 13.22 -11.50 -11.97
C GLY A 92 14.16 -12.49 -11.28
N VAL A 93 14.81 -13.34 -12.07
CA VAL A 93 15.65 -14.46 -11.60
C VAL A 93 16.73 -13.94 -10.65
N GLY A 94 16.50 -14.12 -9.35
CA GLY A 94 17.49 -13.87 -8.31
C GLY A 94 17.98 -15.21 -7.78
N ASN A 95 19.30 -15.33 -7.60
CA ASN A 95 19.85 -16.48 -6.88
C ASN A 95 19.26 -16.50 -5.48
N ARG A 96 18.88 -17.69 -4.98
CA ARG A 96 18.42 -17.81 -3.60
C ARG A 96 19.57 -17.42 -2.67
N THR A 97 19.35 -16.42 -1.83
CA THR A 97 20.37 -15.94 -0.89
C THR A 97 20.21 -16.64 0.44
N THR A 98 21.32 -17.23 0.92
CA THR A 98 21.42 -17.71 2.30
C THR A 98 21.84 -16.57 3.21
N GLU A 99 21.24 -16.49 4.40
CA GLU A 99 21.58 -15.49 5.40
C GLU A 99 22.18 -16.17 6.64
N LYS A 100 23.31 -15.67 7.12
CA LYS A 100 23.97 -16.17 8.34
C LYS A 100 23.77 -15.18 9.48
N LEU A 101 23.08 -15.62 10.53
CA LEU A 101 22.84 -14.88 11.75
C LEU A 101 23.72 -15.43 12.87
N SER A 102 24.31 -14.55 13.67
CA SER A 102 25.18 -14.91 14.78
C SER A 102 24.75 -14.17 16.04
N LEU A 103 24.27 -14.90 17.03
CA LEU A 103 23.89 -14.42 18.34
C LEU A 103 25.01 -14.76 19.32
N VAL A 104 25.56 -13.76 20.01
CA VAL A 104 26.62 -13.96 20.98
C VAL A 104 26.29 -13.20 22.26
N GLN A 105 26.21 -13.92 23.37
CA GLN A 105 26.06 -13.36 24.70
C GLN A 105 27.26 -13.77 25.55
N ARG A 106 27.79 -12.81 26.33
CA ARG A 106 28.86 -13.05 27.28
C ARG A 106 28.45 -12.48 28.62
N THR A 107 28.54 -13.30 29.66
CA THR A 107 28.21 -12.90 31.04
C THR A 107 29.31 -13.42 31.95
N GLY A 108 30.26 -12.54 32.30
CA GLY A 108 31.46 -12.93 33.04
C GLY A 108 32.29 -13.98 32.30
N ALA A 109 32.47 -15.15 32.90
CA ALA A 109 33.19 -16.28 32.31
C ALA A 109 32.33 -17.14 31.37
N GLU A 110 31.02 -16.90 31.32
CA GLU A 110 30.06 -17.64 30.50
C GLU A 110 29.94 -17.03 29.11
N VAL A 111 29.86 -17.90 28.10
CA VAL A 111 29.72 -17.48 26.71
C VAL A 111 28.67 -18.36 26.03
N PHE A 112 27.63 -17.75 25.51
CA PHE A 112 26.66 -18.38 24.62
C PHE A 112 26.87 -17.85 23.21
N LYS A 113 27.05 -18.73 22.23
CA LYS A 113 27.07 -18.40 20.80
C LYS A 113 26.09 -19.29 20.07
N CYS A 114 25.24 -18.71 19.23
CA CYS A 114 24.39 -19.42 18.31
C CYS A 114 24.60 -18.86 16.91
N SER A 115 24.90 -19.72 15.94
CA SER A 115 25.00 -19.38 14.53
C SER A 115 23.89 -20.10 13.78
N VAL A 116 23.05 -19.36 13.08
CA VAL A 116 21.92 -19.88 12.30
C VAL A 116 22.13 -19.50 10.83
N MET A 117 21.98 -20.46 9.92
CA MET A 117 21.94 -20.21 8.49
C MET A 117 20.51 -20.42 7.97
N LEU A 118 19.96 -19.37 7.37
CA LEU A 118 18.61 -19.33 6.83
C LEU A 118 18.64 -19.38 5.30
N LEU A 119 17.65 -20.05 4.72
CA LEU A 119 17.33 -20.03 3.31
C LEU A 119 15.81 -19.85 3.16
N GLY A 120 15.37 -18.62 2.92
CA GLY A 120 13.94 -18.28 2.96
C GLY A 120 13.34 -18.61 4.32
N GLU A 121 12.27 -19.42 4.33
CA GLU A 121 11.58 -19.88 5.54
C GLU A 121 12.31 -20.97 6.35
N SER A 122 13.43 -21.50 5.86
CA SER A 122 14.07 -22.69 6.43
C SER A 122 15.40 -22.40 7.10
N VAL A 123 15.57 -22.89 8.33
CA VAL A 123 16.87 -23.04 8.98
C VAL A 123 17.54 -24.27 8.39
N ILE A 124 18.64 -24.05 7.66
CA ILE A 124 19.40 -25.11 6.97
C ILE A 124 20.64 -25.55 7.73
N GLN A 125 21.12 -24.72 8.66
CA GLN A 125 22.23 -25.07 9.54
C GLN A 125 22.08 -24.30 10.85
N THR A 126 22.40 -24.95 11.96
CA THR A 126 22.49 -24.27 13.26
C THR A 126 23.62 -24.86 14.08
N GLU A 127 24.38 -23.99 14.73
CA GLU A 127 25.45 -24.34 15.65
C GLU A 127 25.26 -23.56 16.95
N VAL A 128 25.34 -24.25 18.08
CA VAL A 128 25.25 -23.66 19.42
C VAL A 128 26.49 -24.03 20.21
N ILE A 129 27.15 -23.03 20.78
CA ILE A 129 28.33 -23.17 21.63
C ILE A 129 28.01 -22.53 22.98
N ILE A 130 28.12 -23.31 24.05
CA ILE A 130 27.89 -22.85 25.43
C ILE A 130 29.15 -23.11 26.22
N LYS A 131 29.81 -22.05 26.69
CA LYS A 131 30.91 -22.12 27.64
C LYS A 131 30.35 -21.78 29.02
N HIS A 132 30.45 -22.72 29.95
CA HIS A 132 30.00 -22.51 31.32
C HIS A 132 31.02 -23.13 32.30
N PRO A 133 31.48 -22.41 33.34
CA PRO A 133 32.57 -22.87 34.22
C PRO A 133 32.29 -24.20 34.93
N LYS A 134 31.03 -24.49 35.24
CA LYS A 134 30.63 -25.74 35.94
C LYS A 134 30.31 -26.90 35.00
N MET A 135 30.44 -26.71 33.69
CA MET A 135 30.14 -27.74 32.70
C MET A 135 31.34 -28.71 32.54
N PRO A 136 31.11 -30.03 32.45
CA PRO A 136 32.17 -30.98 32.14
C PRO A 136 32.85 -30.63 30.81
N GLY A 137 34.19 -30.51 30.80
CA GLY A 137 34.96 -30.08 29.63
C GLY A 137 34.92 -28.57 29.33
N GLY A 138 34.19 -27.78 30.13
CA GLY A 138 34.17 -26.31 30.07
C GLY A 138 33.43 -25.70 28.87
N VAL A 139 33.14 -26.48 27.82
CA VAL A 139 32.43 -26.04 26.61
C VAL A 139 31.54 -27.17 26.08
N TYR A 140 30.29 -26.85 25.77
CA TYR A 140 29.39 -27.66 24.97
C TYR A 140 29.29 -27.08 23.57
N ARG A 141 29.24 -27.96 22.56
CA ARG A 141 29.03 -27.62 21.16
C ARG A 141 28.00 -28.57 20.57
N GLY A 142 26.89 -28.03 20.08
CA GLY A 142 25.87 -28.77 19.35
C GLY A 142 25.74 -28.22 17.94
N VAL A 143 25.58 -29.10 16.95
CA VAL A 143 25.30 -28.75 15.55
C VAL A 143 24.09 -29.56 15.10
N ALA A 144 23.14 -28.90 14.42
CA ALA A 144 22.01 -29.59 13.82
C ALA A 144 22.48 -30.54 12.70
N GLN A 145 21.75 -31.64 12.48
CA GLN A 145 22.06 -32.56 11.38
C GLN A 145 21.91 -31.84 10.03
N PRO A 146 22.90 -31.94 9.11
CA PRO A 146 22.88 -31.21 7.83
C PRO A 146 21.66 -31.50 6.95
N GLU A 147 21.07 -32.68 7.09
CA GLU A 147 19.94 -33.14 6.27
C GLU A 147 18.59 -32.73 6.85
N VAL A 148 18.55 -32.20 8.07
CA VAL A 148 17.32 -31.82 8.76
C VAL A 148 17.13 -30.31 8.67
N GLN A 149 16.15 -29.88 7.87
CA GLN A 149 15.76 -28.47 7.76
C GLN A 149 14.58 -28.17 8.68
N TRP A 150 14.68 -27.08 9.44
CA TRP A 150 13.57 -26.60 10.29
C TRP A 150 12.87 -25.43 9.62
N LYS A 151 11.61 -25.63 9.25
CA LYS A 151 10.78 -24.56 8.70
C LYS A 151 10.25 -23.67 9.81
N LEU A 152 10.48 -22.37 9.67
CA LEU A 152 9.95 -21.37 10.58
C LEU A 152 8.53 -21.04 10.16
N GLN A 153 7.54 -21.57 10.90
CA GLN A 153 6.12 -21.37 10.59
C GLN A 153 5.76 -19.88 10.45
N GLN A 154 6.32 -19.04 11.32
CA GLN A 154 6.09 -17.59 11.28
C GLN A 154 6.56 -16.95 9.95
N MET A 155 7.68 -17.42 9.39
CA MET A 155 8.14 -16.95 8.08
C MET A 155 7.24 -17.50 6.96
N GLN A 156 6.83 -18.76 7.05
CA GLN A 156 5.91 -19.35 6.07
C GLN A 156 4.56 -18.61 6.02
N ASP A 157 4.02 -18.23 7.18
CA ASP A 157 2.78 -17.47 7.27
C ASP A 157 2.96 -16.07 6.68
N ALA A 158 4.07 -15.40 7.02
CA ALA A 158 4.43 -14.10 6.45
C ALA A 158 4.55 -14.13 4.92
N ASP A 159 5.19 -15.17 4.39
CA ASP A 159 5.32 -15.39 2.95
C ASP A 159 3.96 -15.47 2.26
N ASN A 160 3.03 -16.24 2.83
CA ASN A 160 1.68 -16.40 2.30
C ASN A 160 0.93 -15.06 2.27
N TYR A 161 1.11 -14.25 3.31
CA TYR A 161 0.56 -12.91 3.39
C TYR A 161 1.12 -11.99 2.31
N TYR A 162 2.45 -11.94 2.12
CA TYR A 162 3.05 -11.12 1.07
C TYR A 162 2.64 -11.56 -0.34
N VAL A 163 2.54 -12.87 -0.59
CA VAL A 163 2.03 -13.42 -1.84
C VAL A 163 0.60 -12.96 -2.09
N GLN A 164 -0.29 -13.12 -1.11
CA GLN A 164 -1.68 -12.71 -1.23
C GLN A 164 -1.84 -11.21 -1.46
N ALA A 165 -1.08 -10.38 -0.73
CA ALA A 165 -1.08 -8.92 -0.88
C ALA A 165 -0.65 -8.51 -2.29
N LEU A 166 0.44 -9.08 -2.81
CA LEU A 166 0.93 -8.77 -4.15
C LEU A 166 -0.06 -9.21 -5.24
N SER A 167 -0.59 -10.42 -5.16
CA SER A 167 -1.59 -10.92 -6.12
C SER A 167 -2.84 -10.06 -6.16
N MET A 168 -3.37 -9.67 -4.99
CA MET A 168 -4.51 -8.77 -4.89
C MET A 168 -4.20 -7.40 -5.49
N LEU A 169 -3.03 -6.85 -5.21
CA LEU A 169 -2.63 -5.53 -5.72
C LEU A 169 -2.50 -5.53 -7.24
N ILE A 170 -1.85 -6.55 -7.83
CA ILE A 170 -1.71 -6.68 -9.29
C ILE A 170 -3.09 -6.78 -9.96
N GLN A 171 -3.99 -7.61 -9.42
CA GLN A 171 -5.34 -7.78 -9.95
C GLN A 171 -6.11 -6.45 -9.90
N LYS A 172 -6.03 -5.74 -8.79
CA LYS A 172 -6.77 -4.48 -8.58
C LYS A 172 -6.18 -3.32 -9.36
N LEU A 173 -4.86 -3.24 -9.50
CA LEU A 173 -4.22 -2.25 -10.36
C LEU A 173 -4.60 -2.45 -11.83
N LYS A 174 -4.69 -3.70 -12.30
CA LYS A 174 -5.19 -3.99 -13.65
C LYS A 174 -6.62 -3.47 -13.83
N TRP A 175 -7.48 -3.62 -12.81
CA TRP A 175 -8.84 -3.08 -12.85
C TRP A 175 -8.86 -1.55 -12.84
N ILE A 176 -8.13 -0.89 -11.93
CA ILE A 176 -8.05 0.58 -11.81
C ILE A 176 -7.63 1.22 -13.15
N ARG A 177 -6.64 0.63 -13.84
CA ARG A 177 -6.18 1.13 -15.15
C ARG A 177 -7.24 1.11 -16.25
N HIS A 178 -8.28 0.30 -16.10
CA HIS A 178 -9.35 0.11 -17.10
C HIS A 178 -10.74 0.43 -16.51
N VAL A 179 -10.82 1.23 -15.45
CA VAL A 179 -12.08 1.61 -14.81
C VAL A 179 -12.94 2.43 -15.80
N PRO A 180 -14.21 2.03 -16.03
CA PRO A 180 -15.17 2.86 -16.73
C PRO A 180 -15.48 4.14 -15.95
N PRO A 181 -15.76 5.28 -16.61
CA PRO A 181 -16.06 6.55 -15.95
C PRO A 181 -17.21 6.47 -14.92
N ASP A 182 -18.19 5.62 -15.17
CA ASP A 182 -19.37 5.45 -14.31
C ASP A 182 -19.08 4.66 -13.02
N ASP A 183 -17.94 3.96 -12.95
CA ASP A 183 -17.54 3.11 -11.82
C ASP A 183 -16.45 3.73 -10.94
N ILE A 184 -16.10 5.00 -11.16
CA ILE A 184 -15.04 5.71 -10.42
C ILE A 184 -15.34 5.79 -8.91
N SER A 185 -16.61 5.89 -8.51
CA SER A 185 -16.98 5.85 -7.08
C SER A 185 -16.60 4.51 -6.42
N LYS A 186 -16.64 3.41 -7.17
CA LYS A 186 -16.19 2.07 -6.73
C LYS A 186 -14.66 1.99 -6.65
N MET A 187 -13.94 2.85 -7.36
CA MET A 187 -12.48 2.93 -7.31
C MET A 187 -11.99 3.36 -5.93
N SER A 188 -12.58 4.41 -5.35
CA SER A 188 -12.23 4.86 -4.00
C SER A 188 -12.43 3.76 -2.95
N SER A 189 -13.61 3.11 -2.95
CA SER A 189 -13.91 1.98 -2.06
C SER A 189 -12.94 0.80 -2.26
N THR A 190 -12.59 0.50 -3.51
CA THR A 190 -11.62 -0.55 -3.84
C THR A 190 -10.23 -0.21 -3.33
N VAL A 191 -9.78 1.03 -3.51
CA VAL A 191 -8.49 1.52 -3.05
C VAL A 191 -8.40 1.42 -1.53
N THR A 192 -9.38 1.94 -0.79
CA THR A 192 -9.43 1.85 0.67
C THR A 192 -9.43 0.42 1.15
N THR A 193 -10.21 -0.46 0.50
CA THR A 193 -10.25 -1.89 0.84
C THR A 193 -8.90 -2.58 0.60
N VAL A 194 -8.25 -2.28 -0.52
CA VAL A 194 -6.94 -2.86 -0.84
C VAL A 194 -5.90 -2.38 0.15
N VAL A 195 -5.83 -1.09 0.45
CA VAL A 195 -4.89 -0.54 1.43
C VAL A 195 -5.14 -1.15 2.81
N ALA A 196 -6.39 -1.19 3.28
CA ALA A 196 -6.74 -1.79 4.56
C ALA A 196 -6.37 -3.28 4.64
N LYS A 197 -6.63 -4.04 3.56
CA LYS A 197 -6.25 -5.45 3.48
C LYS A 197 -4.74 -5.63 3.44
N VAL A 198 -4.01 -4.91 2.59
CA VAL A 198 -2.54 -4.95 2.55
C VAL A 198 -1.95 -4.57 3.91
N GLN A 199 -2.50 -3.57 4.59
CA GLN A 199 -2.09 -3.21 5.94
C GLN A 199 -2.36 -4.34 6.94
N SER A 200 -3.58 -4.91 6.95
CA SER A 200 -3.88 -6.04 7.84
C SER A 200 -2.96 -7.24 7.56
N VAL A 201 -2.63 -7.49 6.31
CA VAL A 201 -1.81 -8.64 5.89
C VAL A 201 -0.33 -8.41 6.18
N ALA A 202 0.19 -7.20 5.98
CA ALA A 202 1.60 -6.87 6.20
C ALA A 202 1.93 -6.54 7.66
N PHE A 203 0.97 -6.05 8.45
CA PHE A 203 1.16 -5.64 9.85
C PHE A 203 0.61 -6.64 10.87
N VAL A 204 -0.02 -7.75 10.45
CA VAL A 204 -0.28 -8.93 11.32
C VAL A 204 1.01 -9.74 11.57
N LEU A 205 2.16 -9.08 11.60
CA LEU A 205 3.37 -9.58 12.25
C LEU A 205 3.45 -9.01 13.69
N PRO A 206 2.69 -9.53 14.68
CA PRO A 206 3.03 -9.31 16.08
C PRO A 206 4.28 -10.13 16.49
N VAL A 207 4.93 -10.82 15.54
CA VAL A 207 6.01 -11.77 15.81
C VAL A 207 7.32 -11.11 16.26
N PHE A 208 7.52 -9.81 16.02
CA PHE A 208 8.74 -9.10 16.44
C PHE A 208 8.58 -8.20 17.67
N ASN A 209 7.39 -8.15 18.30
CA ASN A 209 7.19 -7.38 19.54
C ASN A 209 7.49 -8.17 20.83
N TYR A 210 8.00 -9.40 20.70
CA TYR A 210 8.39 -10.24 21.83
C TYR A 210 9.85 -10.70 21.73
N PHE A 211 10.76 -9.77 21.42
CA PHE A 211 12.19 -9.87 21.72
C PHE A 211 12.74 -8.53 22.16
#